data_AF-A0A147KEM3-F1
#
_entry.id   AF-A0A147KEM3-F1
#
_cell.length_a   1.000
_cell.length_b   1.000
_cell.length_c   1.000
_cell.angle_alpha   90.00
_cell.angle_beta   90.00
_cell.angle_gamma   90.00
#
_symmetry.space_group_name_H-M   'P 1'
#
loop_
_entity.id
_entity.type
_entity.pdbx_description
1 polymer ?
#
loop_
_entity_poly.entity_id
_entity_poly.type
_entity_poly.pdbx_seq_one_letter_code
_entity_poly.pdbx_strand_id
1 'polypeptide(L)'
;MHLRKFANPWWLLCGAVAGGLAWAVTLPIWAAAVIGVIIWLTAVLVFGFLFPSSAPTAPGPPTAAPEPVADPDAECARRARAAAASFAEAAAPLAHGPLGERVSRMLWRVEEIAASIAHLAGRTHELAALAGALAQDPYQRERAHRVAARLAEVRHRMHAATGDLAAAVRRLREAVPSPQAVPDTAALDRLAAELEDVGYGVDIGENMVAEFLGPEPPPVPGASAR
;
A
#
# COMPACT_ATOMS: atom_id res chain seq x y z
N MET A 1 -34.18 13.17 -0.21
CA MET A 1 -33.59 14.50 0.02
C MET A 1 -32.48 14.38 1.06
N HIS A 2 -31.25 14.09 0.62
CA HIS A 2 -30.06 13.94 1.47
C HIS A 2 -29.11 15.12 1.21
N LEU A 3 -29.31 16.24 1.92
CA LEU A 3 -28.44 17.43 1.81
C LEU A 3 -27.69 17.76 3.11
N ARG A 4 -27.72 16.85 4.11
CA ARG A 4 -27.14 17.11 5.44
C ARG A 4 -25.79 16.42 5.73
N LYS A 5 -25.20 15.69 4.78
CA LYS A 5 -23.91 14.99 5.01
C LYS A 5 -22.65 15.76 4.61
N PHE A 6 -22.77 16.94 4.00
CA PHE A 6 -21.61 17.74 3.55
C PHE A 6 -21.23 18.92 4.46
N ALA A 7 -21.88 19.08 5.62
CA ALA A 7 -21.58 20.15 6.56
C ALA A 7 -20.70 19.66 7.72
N ASN A 8 -19.57 19.01 7.41
CA ASN A 8 -18.57 18.72 8.44
C ASN A 8 -17.69 19.98 8.60
N PRO A 9 -17.74 20.70 9.73
CA PRO A 9 -17.19 22.06 9.89
C PRO A 9 -15.67 22.14 9.64
N TRP A 10 -14.97 21.02 9.82
CA TRP A 10 -13.54 20.91 9.50
C TRP A 10 -13.21 21.07 8.01
N TRP A 11 -14.12 20.70 7.12
CA TRP A 11 -13.89 20.75 5.68
C TRP A 11 -14.07 22.18 5.14
N LEU A 12 -14.93 22.97 5.79
CA LEU A 12 -15.07 24.40 5.53
C LEU A 12 -13.83 25.17 6.00
N LEU A 13 -13.21 24.76 7.12
CA LEU A 13 -11.94 25.30 7.60
C LEU A 13 -10.80 25.02 6.62
N CYS A 14 -10.69 23.80 6.09
CA CYS A 14 -9.68 23.47 5.08
C CYS A 14 -9.88 24.27 3.78
N GLY A 15 -11.12 24.44 3.32
CA GLY A 15 -11.45 25.29 2.16
C GLY A 15 -11.11 26.76 2.39
N ALA A 16 -11.37 27.28 3.59
CA ALA A 16 -11.05 28.66 3.96
C ALA A 16 -9.53 28.90 4.05
N VAL A 17 -8.75 27.96 4.60
CA VAL A 17 -7.28 28.05 4.69
C VAL A 17 -6.63 27.99 3.30
N ALA A 18 -7.12 27.11 2.42
CA ALA A 18 -6.64 27.03 1.03
C ALA A 18 -6.96 28.31 0.23
N GLY A 19 -8.15 28.90 0.44
CA GLY A 19 -8.53 30.18 -0.16
C GLY A 19 -7.67 31.35 0.36
N GLY A 20 -7.31 31.34 1.65
CA GLY A 20 -6.44 32.36 2.26
C GLY A 20 -5.00 32.34 1.73
N LEU A 21 -4.43 31.16 1.49
CA LEU A 21 -3.09 31.01 0.92
C LEU A 21 -2.99 31.46 -0.54
N ALA A 22 -4.06 31.30 -1.33
CA ALA A 22 -4.09 31.75 -2.71
C ALA A 22 -4.12 33.29 -2.86
N TRP A 23 -4.63 34.01 -1.86
CA TRP A 23 -4.64 35.48 -1.85
C TRP A 23 -3.24 36.08 -1.67
N ALA A 24 -2.33 35.36 -1.01
CA ALA A 24 -0.98 35.83 -0.71
C ALA A 24 -0.02 35.88 -1.92
N VAL A 25 -0.42 35.34 -3.09
CA VAL A 25 0.44 35.22 -4.29
C VAL A 25 -0.09 36.01 -5.50
N THR A 26 -1.02 36.96 -5.30
CA THR A 26 -1.51 37.88 -6.36
C THR A 26 -2.05 37.21 -7.63
N LEU A 27 -2.58 35.99 -7.53
CA LEU A 27 -3.20 35.30 -8.67
C LEU A 27 -4.61 35.86 -8.96
N PRO A 28 -5.04 35.93 -10.24
CA PRO A 28 -6.42 36.31 -10.58
C PRO A 28 -7.44 35.40 -9.89
N ILE A 29 -8.47 36.00 -9.28
CA ILE A 29 -9.43 35.34 -8.36
C ILE A 29 -10.03 34.05 -8.95
N TRP A 30 -10.28 34.05 -10.25
CA TRP A 30 -10.81 32.91 -11.00
C TRP A 30 -9.85 31.71 -11.04
N ALA A 31 -8.54 31.93 -11.13
CA ALA A 31 -7.54 30.86 -11.13
C ALA A 31 -7.46 30.14 -9.77
N ALA A 32 -7.55 30.89 -8.68
CA ALA A 32 -7.59 30.32 -7.32
C ALA A 32 -8.84 29.46 -7.10
N ALA A 33 -9.99 29.90 -7.61
CA ALA A 33 -11.24 29.13 -7.53
C ALA A 33 -11.15 27.82 -8.33
N VAL A 34 -10.57 27.85 -9.53
CA VAL A 34 -10.39 26.64 -10.35
C VAL A 34 -9.43 25.65 -9.68
N ILE A 35 -8.30 26.11 -9.15
CA ILE A 35 -7.34 25.24 -8.45
C ILE A 35 -7.96 24.64 -7.19
N GLY A 36 -8.70 25.43 -6.40
CA GLY A 36 -9.42 24.94 -5.22
C GLY A 36 -10.44 23.86 -5.56
N VAL A 37 -11.19 24.05 -6.64
CA VAL A 37 -12.17 23.05 -7.13
C VAL A 37 -11.47 21.79 -7.64
N ILE A 38 -10.34 21.91 -8.34
CA ILE A 38 -9.56 20.76 -8.81
C ILE A 38 -9.01 19.96 -7.63
N ILE A 39 -8.40 20.62 -6.65
CA ILE A 39 -7.86 19.94 -5.45
C ILE A 39 -8.99 19.29 -4.67
N TRP A 40 -10.14 19.97 -4.53
CA TRP A 40 -11.31 19.41 -3.86
C TRP A 40 -11.90 18.20 -4.60
N LEU A 41 -12.02 18.26 -5.93
CA LEU A 41 -12.50 17.15 -6.75
C LEU A 41 -11.53 15.96 -6.72
N THR A 42 -10.22 16.21 -6.78
CA THR A 42 -9.20 15.16 -6.65
C THR A 42 -9.25 14.52 -5.27
N ALA A 43 -9.40 15.31 -4.20
CA ALA A 43 -9.56 14.79 -2.85
C ALA A 43 -10.87 13.99 -2.70
N VAL A 44 -11.99 14.45 -3.28
CA VAL A 44 -13.27 13.73 -3.28
C VAL A 44 -13.18 12.43 -4.09
N LEU A 45 -12.43 12.40 -5.20
CA LEU A 45 -12.23 11.20 -6.00
C LEU A 45 -11.35 10.18 -5.24
N VAL A 46 -10.24 10.64 -4.66
CA VAL A 46 -9.33 9.80 -3.89
C VAL A 46 -10.01 9.28 -2.62
N PHE A 47 -10.65 10.13 -1.83
CA PHE A 47 -11.29 9.71 -0.58
C PHE A 47 -12.66 9.06 -0.77
N GLY A 48 -13.43 9.45 -1.79
CA GLY A 48 -14.78 8.93 -2.03
C GLY A 48 -14.82 7.63 -2.84
N PHE A 49 -13.81 7.36 -3.66
CA PHE A 49 -13.78 6.18 -4.54
C PHE A 49 -12.79 5.10 -4.07
N LEU A 50 -11.65 5.46 -3.46
CA LEU A 50 -10.67 4.48 -2.92
C LEU A 50 -10.94 4.09 -1.47
N PHE A 51 -11.78 4.83 -0.73
CA PHE A 51 -12.14 4.50 0.65
C PHE A 51 -13.67 4.51 0.82
N PRO A 52 -14.38 3.40 0.51
CA PRO A 52 -15.74 3.24 0.96
C PRO A 52 -15.72 3.31 2.49
N SER A 53 -16.32 4.35 3.06
CA SER A 53 -16.51 4.46 4.50
C SER A 53 -17.34 3.25 4.94
N SER A 54 -16.71 2.27 5.57
CA SER A 54 -17.40 1.18 6.24
C SER A 54 -18.35 1.80 7.26
N ALA A 55 -19.65 1.75 6.95
CA ALA A 55 -20.68 2.12 7.90
C ALA A 55 -20.48 1.27 9.18
N PRO A 56 -20.76 1.82 10.37
CA PRO A 56 -20.75 1.01 11.58
C PRO A 56 -21.81 -0.09 11.40
N THR A 57 -21.36 -1.35 11.33
CA THR A 57 -22.25 -2.51 11.29
C THR A 57 -23.14 -2.45 12.51
N ALA A 58 -24.44 -2.27 12.30
CA ALA A 58 -25.43 -2.42 13.35
C ALA A 58 -25.30 -3.84 13.94
N PRO A 59 -25.40 -4.03 15.26
CA PRO A 59 -25.24 -5.34 15.87
C PRO A 59 -26.38 -6.26 15.40
N GLY A 60 -26.03 -7.23 14.55
CA GLY A 60 -26.89 -8.36 14.21
C GLY A 60 -26.93 -9.40 15.34
N PRO A 61 -27.97 -10.25 15.39
CA PRO A 61 -28.19 -11.19 16.49
C PRO A 61 -27.06 -12.22 16.64
N PRO A 62 -26.80 -12.69 17.88
CA PRO A 62 -25.64 -13.51 18.22
C PRO A 62 -25.70 -14.85 17.48
N THR A 63 -24.86 -15.02 16.47
CA THR A 63 -24.78 -16.25 15.69
C THR A 63 -23.34 -16.75 15.66
N ALA A 64 -23.16 -17.93 16.25
CA ALA A 64 -22.01 -18.84 16.18
C ALA A 64 -20.65 -18.31 16.69
N ALA A 65 -19.90 -19.22 17.33
CA ALA A 65 -18.56 -18.97 17.82
C ALA A 65 -17.66 -18.34 16.73
N PRO A 66 -16.85 -17.33 17.05
CA PRO A 66 -16.00 -16.68 16.07
C PRO A 66 -15.02 -17.72 15.49
N GLU A 67 -15.17 -18.04 14.20
CA GLU A 67 -14.09 -18.67 13.46
C GLU A 67 -12.83 -17.80 13.61
N PRO A 68 -11.63 -18.40 13.69
CA PRO A 68 -10.40 -17.63 13.79
C PRO A 68 -10.34 -16.69 12.58
N VAL A 69 -10.55 -15.39 12.83
CA VAL A 69 -10.46 -14.36 11.81
C VAL A 69 -9.06 -14.46 11.23
N ALA A 70 -8.96 -14.93 9.97
CA ALA A 70 -7.69 -15.02 9.28
C ALA A 70 -7.01 -13.65 9.34
N ASP A 71 -5.76 -13.62 9.80
CA ASP A 71 -4.99 -12.38 9.88
C ASP A 71 -4.84 -11.77 8.48
N PRO A 72 -5.46 -10.60 8.20
CA PRO A 72 -5.48 -10.02 6.87
C PRO A 72 -4.07 -9.63 6.39
N ASP A 73 -3.15 -9.34 7.30
CA ASP A 73 -1.77 -8.99 6.98
C ASP A 73 -1.00 -10.27 6.56
N ALA A 74 -1.21 -11.38 7.26
CA ALA A 74 -0.65 -12.68 6.88
C ALA A 74 -1.20 -13.20 5.55
N GLU A 75 -2.50 -12.99 5.29
CA GLU A 75 -3.12 -13.28 3.99
C GLU A 75 -2.48 -12.46 2.86
N CYS A 76 -2.21 -11.17 3.14
CA CYS A 76 -1.53 -10.29 2.20
C CYS A 76 -0.15 -10.83 1.82
N ALA A 77 0.66 -11.18 2.82
CA ALA A 77 1.98 -11.76 2.59
C ALA A 77 1.93 -13.09 1.84
N ARG A 78 0.93 -13.93 2.09
CA ARG A 78 0.74 -15.18 1.34
C ARG A 78 0.42 -14.90 -0.14
N ARG A 79 -0.46 -13.93 -0.42
CA ARG A 79 -0.81 -13.54 -1.79
C ARG A 79 0.38 -12.94 -2.54
N ALA A 80 1.20 -12.11 -1.89
CA ALA A 80 2.41 -11.57 -2.51
C ALA A 80 3.40 -12.66 -2.92
N ARG A 81 3.66 -13.64 -2.03
CA ARG A 81 4.50 -14.81 -2.36
C ARG A 81 3.92 -15.64 -3.50
N ALA A 82 2.61 -15.86 -3.52
CA ALA A 82 1.95 -16.58 -4.59
C ALA A 82 2.05 -15.84 -5.94
N ALA A 83 1.95 -14.50 -5.94
CA ALA A 83 2.15 -13.67 -7.11
C ALA A 83 3.60 -13.76 -7.62
N ALA A 84 4.59 -13.71 -6.72
CA ALA A 84 5.99 -13.89 -7.09
C ALA A 84 6.27 -15.26 -7.73
N ALA A 85 5.75 -16.34 -7.13
CA ALA A 85 5.85 -17.68 -7.72
C ALA A 85 5.19 -17.75 -9.11
N SER A 86 3.99 -17.17 -9.25
CA SER A 86 3.28 -17.11 -10.54
C SER A 86 4.03 -16.29 -11.60
N PHE A 87 4.74 -15.25 -11.18
CA PHE A 87 5.59 -14.45 -12.05
C PHE A 87 6.79 -15.28 -12.52
N ALA A 88 7.46 -16.01 -11.63
CA ALA A 88 8.55 -16.91 -11.96
C ALA A 88 8.16 -17.98 -12.97
N GLU A 89 6.99 -18.61 -12.78
CA GLU A 89 6.45 -19.58 -13.73
C GLU A 89 6.18 -18.97 -15.11
N ALA A 90 5.59 -17.78 -15.16
CA ALA A 90 5.29 -17.07 -16.41
C ALA A 90 6.57 -16.58 -17.12
N ALA A 91 7.62 -16.26 -16.35
CA ALA A 91 8.90 -15.78 -16.84
C ALA A 91 9.85 -16.90 -17.31
N ALA A 92 9.66 -18.14 -16.85
CA ALA A 92 10.56 -19.27 -17.12
C ALA A 92 10.89 -19.48 -18.62
N PRO A 93 9.94 -19.35 -19.58
CA PRO A 93 10.24 -19.49 -21.00
C PRO A 93 11.21 -18.42 -21.54
N LEU A 94 11.23 -17.24 -20.93
CA LEU A 94 12.04 -16.10 -21.35
C LEU A 94 13.45 -16.11 -20.76
N ALA A 95 13.64 -16.82 -19.65
CA ALA A 95 14.88 -16.85 -18.88
C ALA A 95 16.08 -17.37 -19.68
N HIS A 96 15.85 -18.25 -20.66
CA HIS A 96 16.89 -18.87 -21.48
C HIS A 96 17.06 -18.19 -22.86
N GLY A 97 16.42 -17.05 -23.08
CA GLY A 97 16.44 -16.31 -24.34
C GLY A 97 17.26 -15.01 -24.30
N PRO A 98 17.23 -14.21 -25.37
CA PRO A 98 17.95 -12.92 -25.44
C PRO A 98 17.47 -11.88 -24.42
N LEU A 99 16.32 -12.12 -23.78
CA LEU A 99 15.76 -11.28 -22.72
C LEU A 99 16.08 -11.81 -21.31
N GLY A 100 16.87 -12.88 -21.19
CA GLY A 100 17.11 -13.58 -19.93
C GLY A 100 17.61 -12.65 -18.82
N GLU A 101 18.62 -11.82 -19.09
CA GLU A 101 19.16 -10.88 -18.09
C GLU A 101 18.12 -9.85 -17.62
N ARG A 102 17.26 -9.37 -18.53
CA ARG A 102 16.17 -8.44 -18.19
C ARG A 102 15.14 -9.11 -17.29
N VAL A 103 14.76 -10.34 -17.65
CA VAL A 103 13.79 -11.14 -16.90
C VAL A 103 14.32 -11.52 -15.52
N SER A 104 15.60 -11.89 -15.42
CA SER A 104 16.25 -12.16 -14.13
C SER A 104 16.22 -10.96 -13.19
N ARG A 105 16.41 -9.74 -13.70
CA ARG A 105 16.28 -8.51 -12.89
C ARG A 105 14.86 -8.29 -12.39
N MET A 106 13.85 -8.48 -13.25
CA MET A 106 12.44 -8.38 -12.84
C MET A 106 12.09 -9.46 -11.80
N LEU A 107 12.57 -10.68 -11.97
CA LEU A 107 12.37 -11.77 -11.02
C LEU A 107 12.93 -11.44 -9.65
N TRP A 108 14.19 -10.99 -9.61
CA TRP A 108 14.83 -10.57 -8.38
C TRP A 108 14.04 -9.45 -7.68
N ARG A 109 13.59 -8.42 -8.42
CA ARG A 109 12.82 -7.31 -7.85
C ARG A 109 11.45 -7.77 -7.33
N VAL A 110 10.76 -8.66 -8.04
CA VAL A 110 9.49 -9.24 -7.58
C VAL A 110 9.66 -10.06 -6.29
N GLU A 111 10.71 -10.86 -6.20
CA GLU A 111 11.04 -11.64 -5.00
C GLU A 111 11.35 -10.73 -3.82
N GLU A 112 12.13 -9.67 -4.03
CA GLU A 112 12.45 -8.66 -3.03
C GLU A 112 11.17 -7.97 -2.51
N ILE A 113 10.30 -7.49 -3.40
CA ILE A 113 9.01 -6.87 -3.03
C ILE A 113 8.17 -7.84 -2.19
N ALA A 114 8.07 -9.11 -2.60
CA ALA A 114 7.32 -10.11 -1.86
C ALA A 114 7.92 -10.42 -0.48
N ALA A 115 9.25 -10.41 -0.36
CA ALA A 115 9.95 -10.57 0.90
C ALA A 115 9.73 -9.39 1.84
N SER A 116 9.81 -8.15 1.34
CA SER A 116 9.54 -6.95 2.12
C SER A 116 8.08 -6.85 2.56
N ILE A 117 7.12 -7.23 1.70
CA ILE A 117 5.71 -7.36 2.11
C ILE A 117 5.54 -8.37 3.25
N ALA A 118 6.21 -9.52 3.16
CA ALA A 118 6.17 -10.52 4.21
C ALA A 118 6.79 -10.04 5.52
N HIS A 119 7.90 -9.30 5.45
CA HIS A 119 8.54 -8.68 6.59
C HIS A 119 7.60 -7.65 7.24
N LEU A 120 7.04 -6.72 6.45
CA LEU A 120 6.08 -5.73 6.90
C LEU A 120 4.87 -6.36 7.59
N ALA A 121 4.30 -7.42 7.03
CA ALA A 121 3.17 -8.14 7.64
C ALA A 121 3.50 -8.70 9.03
N GLY A 122 4.75 -9.11 9.29
CA GLY A 122 5.19 -9.49 10.64
C GLY A 122 5.27 -8.29 11.58
N ARG A 123 5.75 -7.15 11.08
CA ARG A 123 5.98 -5.93 11.86
C ARG A 123 4.73 -5.11 12.14
N THR A 124 3.67 -5.23 11.34
CA THR A 124 2.39 -4.55 11.58
C THR A 124 1.76 -4.96 12.91
N HIS A 125 1.96 -6.21 13.36
CA HIS A 125 1.51 -6.67 14.67
C HIS A 125 2.20 -5.91 15.81
N GLU A 126 3.51 -5.73 15.72
CA GLU A 126 4.29 -4.97 16.70
C GLU A 126 3.90 -3.48 16.72
N LEU A 127 3.69 -2.86 15.55
CA LEU A 127 3.17 -1.49 15.47
C LEU A 127 1.78 -1.37 16.10
N ALA A 128 0.90 -2.35 15.87
CA ALA A 128 -0.44 -2.37 16.45
C ALA A 128 -0.40 -2.47 17.98
N ALA A 129 0.47 -3.33 18.51
CA ALA A 129 0.71 -3.45 19.95
C ALA A 129 1.25 -2.15 20.55
N LEU A 130 2.21 -1.50 19.88
CA LEU A 130 2.75 -0.20 20.30
C LEU A 130 1.67 0.88 20.33
N ALA A 131 0.85 0.98 19.27
CA ALA A 131 -0.26 1.93 19.22
C ALA A 131 -1.26 1.69 20.37
N GLY A 132 -1.59 0.42 20.63
CA GLY A 132 -2.47 0.03 21.73
C GLY A 132 -1.92 0.40 23.10
N ALA A 133 -0.63 0.12 23.35
CA ALA A 133 0.04 0.47 24.60
C ALA A 133 0.09 1.98 24.83
N LEU A 134 0.42 2.76 23.79
CA LEU A 134 0.44 4.23 23.87
C LEU A 134 -0.96 4.83 24.08
N ALA A 135 -2.01 4.18 23.55
CA ALA A 135 -3.38 4.66 23.73
C ALA A 135 -3.90 4.52 25.16
N GLN A 136 -3.29 3.64 25.97
CA GLN A 136 -3.64 3.48 27.39
C GLN A 136 -3.12 4.64 28.27
N ASP A 137 -2.12 5.40 27.81
CA ASP A 137 -1.59 6.56 28.52
C ASP A 137 -2.23 7.87 27.97
N PRO A 138 -3.00 8.62 28.80
CA PRO A 138 -3.61 9.88 28.39
C PRO A 138 -2.62 10.93 27.86
N TYR A 139 -1.37 10.93 28.33
CA TYR A 139 -0.34 11.87 27.91
C TYR A 139 0.30 11.49 26.57
N GLN A 140 0.12 10.26 26.11
CA GLN A 140 0.69 9.74 24.86
C GLN A 140 -0.32 9.65 23.72
N ARG A 141 -1.56 10.15 23.89
CA ARG A 141 -2.62 10.05 22.87
C ARG A 141 -2.19 10.52 21.49
N GLU A 142 -1.51 11.67 21.40
CA GLU A 142 -1.04 12.20 20.10
C GLU A 142 -0.03 11.25 19.44
N ARG A 143 0.87 10.66 20.23
CA ARG A 143 1.82 9.66 19.75
C ARG A 143 1.09 8.39 19.31
N ALA A 144 0.11 7.92 20.07
CA ALA A 144 -0.72 6.76 19.71
C ALA A 144 -1.45 6.97 18.37
N HIS A 145 -2.02 8.16 18.15
CA HIS A 145 -2.67 8.50 16.88
C HIS A 145 -1.68 8.50 15.71
N ARG A 146 -0.48 9.06 15.90
CA ARG A 146 0.57 9.02 14.87
C ARG A 146 1.00 7.60 14.51
N VAL A 147 1.23 6.73 15.50
CA VAL A 147 1.58 5.31 15.25
C VAL A 147 0.43 4.58 14.56
N ALA A 148 -0.82 4.79 14.97
CA ALA A 148 -1.98 4.18 14.33
C ALA A 148 -2.17 4.63 12.88
N ALA A 149 -1.96 5.92 12.58
CA ALA A 149 -2.01 6.45 11.22
C ALA A 149 -0.91 5.84 10.35
N ARG A 150 0.31 5.70 10.89
CA ARG A 150 1.44 5.05 10.20
C ARG A 150 1.20 3.57 9.96
N LEU A 151 0.63 2.85 10.93
CA LEU A 151 0.22 1.47 10.74
C LEU A 151 -0.81 1.31 9.62
N ALA A 152 -1.85 2.15 9.59
CA ALA A 152 -2.86 2.11 8.54
C ALA A 152 -2.24 2.36 7.15
N GLU A 153 -1.31 3.30 7.09
CA GLU A 153 -0.59 3.66 5.87
C GLU A 153 0.36 2.55 5.39
N VAL A 154 1.11 1.90 6.29
CA VAL A 154 1.95 0.74 5.96
C VAL A 154 1.09 -0.41 5.42
N ARG A 155 -0.03 -0.72 6.07
CA ARG A 155 -0.99 -1.72 5.60
C ARG A 155 -1.53 -1.38 4.21
N HIS A 156 -1.89 -0.12 4.00
CA HIS A 156 -2.37 0.34 2.70
C HIS A 156 -1.34 0.10 1.59
N ARG A 157 -0.09 0.52 1.80
CA ARG A 157 1.00 0.29 0.83
C ARG A 157 1.26 -1.19 0.59
N MET A 158 1.30 -2.00 1.64
CA MET A 158 1.50 -3.44 1.55
C MET A 158 0.40 -4.12 0.71
N HIS A 159 -0.86 -3.75 0.93
CA HIS A 159 -1.99 -4.28 0.17
C HIS A 159 -1.98 -3.80 -1.29
N ALA A 160 -1.63 -2.53 -1.53
CA ALA A 160 -1.50 -1.97 -2.87
C ALA A 160 -0.40 -2.71 -3.65
N ALA A 161 0.81 -2.81 -3.09
CA ALA A 161 1.94 -3.52 -3.71
C ALA A 161 1.63 -4.99 -3.99
N THR A 162 0.88 -5.67 -3.10
CA THR A 162 0.41 -7.04 -3.35
C THR A 162 -0.52 -7.11 -4.56
N GLY A 163 -1.43 -6.13 -4.70
CA GLY A 163 -2.30 -5.99 -5.87
C GLY A 163 -1.49 -5.72 -7.15
N ASP A 164 -0.47 -4.87 -7.06
CA ASP A 164 0.40 -4.52 -8.18
C ASP A 164 1.25 -5.71 -8.64
N LEU A 165 1.76 -6.54 -7.72
CA LEU A 165 2.41 -7.81 -8.06
C LEU A 165 1.47 -8.76 -8.80
N ALA A 166 0.22 -8.89 -8.36
CA ALA A 166 -0.77 -9.72 -9.06
C ALA A 166 -1.07 -9.17 -10.47
N ALA A 167 -1.12 -7.84 -10.62
CA ALA A 167 -1.30 -7.19 -11.90
C ALA A 167 -0.05 -7.35 -12.81
N ALA A 168 1.16 -7.33 -12.24
CA ALA A 168 2.42 -7.56 -12.94
C ALA A 168 2.47 -8.96 -13.57
N VAL A 169 2.02 -10.00 -12.87
CA VAL A 169 1.87 -11.36 -13.43
C VAL A 169 0.97 -11.35 -14.66
N ARG A 170 -0.15 -10.63 -14.59
CA ARG A 170 -1.11 -10.55 -15.68
C ARG A 170 -0.51 -9.84 -16.90
N ARG A 171 0.15 -8.70 -16.69
CA ARG A 171 0.86 -7.94 -17.74
C ARG A 171 1.99 -8.75 -18.37
N LEU A 172 2.74 -9.52 -17.59
CA LEU A 172 3.77 -10.41 -18.13
C LEU A 172 3.19 -11.45 -19.09
N ARG A 173 2.07 -12.07 -18.72
CA ARG A 173 1.35 -13.03 -19.58
C ARG A 173 0.78 -12.37 -20.84
N GLU A 174 0.33 -11.13 -20.75
CA GLU A 174 -0.14 -10.35 -21.89
C GLU A 174 1.02 -9.97 -22.84
N ALA A 175 2.19 -9.61 -22.30
CA ALA A 175 3.39 -9.29 -23.06
C ALA A 175 4.02 -10.52 -23.75
N VAL A 176 3.76 -11.72 -23.20
CA VAL A 176 4.25 -13.00 -23.71
C VAL A 176 3.08 -13.98 -23.82
N PRO A 177 2.22 -13.81 -24.84
CA PRO A 177 0.99 -14.59 -24.98
C PRO A 177 1.24 -16.07 -25.34
N SER A 178 2.42 -16.38 -25.91
CA SER A 178 2.82 -17.74 -26.27
C SER A 178 4.34 -17.89 -26.21
N PRO A 179 4.88 -19.06 -25.82
CA PRO A 179 6.32 -19.33 -25.80
C PRO A 179 7.04 -19.15 -27.15
N GLN A 180 6.31 -19.21 -28.26
CA GLN A 180 6.85 -19.06 -29.62
C GLN A 180 6.63 -17.66 -30.21
N ALA A 181 5.86 -16.81 -29.53
CA ALA A 181 5.63 -15.45 -29.99
C ALA A 181 6.86 -14.57 -29.70
N VAL A 182 7.10 -13.58 -30.56
CA VAL A 182 8.09 -12.54 -30.29
C VAL A 182 7.59 -11.72 -29.09
N PRO A 183 8.33 -11.66 -27.97
CA PRO A 183 7.92 -10.91 -26.79
C PRO A 183 7.80 -9.41 -27.08
N ASP A 184 6.80 -8.74 -26.51
CA ASP A 184 6.70 -7.27 -26.54
C ASP A 184 7.72 -6.66 -25.56
N THR A 185 8.87 -6.25 -26.08
CA THR A 185 9.96 -5.69 -25.29
C THR A 185 9.59 -4.35 -24.63
N ALA A 186 8.74 -3.54 -25.26
CA ALA A 186 8.29 -2.25 -24.72
C ALA A 186 7.28 -2.45 -23.58
N ALA A 187 6.46 -3.51 -23.62
CA ALA A 187 5.65 -3.90 -22.49
C ALA A 187 6.51 -4.40 -21.31
N LEU A 188 7.56 -5.18 -21.58
CA LEU A 188 8.48 -5.65 -20.54
C LEU A 188 9.29 -4.50 -19.90
N ASP A 189 9.69 -3.49 -20.68
CA ASP A 189 10.39 -2.32 -20.14
C ASP A 189 9.48 -1.48 -19.24
N ARG A 190 8.20 -1.32 -19.61
CA ARG A 190 7.21 -0.67 -18.75
C ARG A 190 6.96 -1.47 -17.47
N LEU A 191 6.83 -2.78 -17.59
CA LEU A 191 6.65 -3.67 -16.45
C LEU A 191 7.83 -3.58 -15.46
N ALA A 192 9.06 -3.55 -15.97
CA ALA A 192 10.24 -3.38 -15.12
C ALA A 192 10.20 -2.03 -14.37
N ALA A 193 9.84 -0.94 -15.05
CA ALA A 193 9.72 0.37 -14.40
C ALA A 193 8.59 0.41 -13.35
N GLU A 194 7.45 -0.24 -13.62
CA GLU A 194 6.35 -0.38 -12.67
C GLU A 194 6.81 -1.15 -11.41
N LEU A 195 7.56 -2.24 -11.58
CA LEU A 195 8.10 -3.02 -10.45
C LEU A 195 9.06 -2.19 -9.59
N GLU A 196 9.87 -1.31 -10.18
CA GLU A 196 10.73 -0.42 -9.41
C GLU A 196 9.94 0.58 -8.57
N ASP A 197 8.87 1.16 -9.11
CA ASP A 197 7.98 2.08 -8.39
C ASP A 197 7.27 1.37 -7.23
N VAL A 198 6.78 0.15 -7.47
CA VAL A 198 6.18 -0.70 -6.43
C VAL A 198 7.17 -0.98 -5.31
N GLY A 199 8.39 -1.40 -5.66
CA GLY A 199 9.43 -1.67 -4.67
C GLY A 199 9.81 -0.43 -3.87
N TYR A 200 9.94 0.73 -4.51
CA TYR A 200 10.16 1.99 -3.81
C TYR A 200 9.03 2.32 -2.81
N GLY A 201 7.78 2.05 -3.19
CA GLY A 201 6.63 2.18 -2.30
C GLY A 201 6.72 1.28 -1.06
N VAL A 202 7.18 0.04 -1.23
CA VAL A 202 7.36 -0.91 -0.11
C VAL A 202 8.54 -0.50 0.78
N ASP A 203 9.64 -0.03 0.21
CA ASP A 203 10.82 0.48 0.94
C ASP A 203 10.46 1.68 1.84
N ILE A 204 9.55 2.55 1.37
CA ILE A 204 8.98 3.62 2.19
C ILE A 204 8.22 3.03 3.40
N GLY A 205 7.46 1.96 3.18
CA GLY A 205 6.75 1.25 4.25
C GLY A 205 7.70 0.71 5.31
N GLU A 206 8.81 0.08 4.90
CA GLU A 206 9.83 -0.43 5.82
C GLU A 206 10.48 0.68 6.63
N ASN A 207 10.80 1.81 5.99
CA ASN A 207 11.33 2.98 6.69
C ASN A 207 10.34 3.55 7.72
N MET A 208 9.04 3.57 7.41
CA MET A 208 8.01 3.99 8.37
C MET A 208 7.93 3.06 9.58
N VAL A 209 8.08 1.75 9.38
CA VAL A 209 8.10 0.78 10.48
C VAL A 209 9.35 0.98 11.34
N ALA A 210 10.51 1.13 10.70
CA ALA A 210 11.80 1.34 11.37
C ALA A 210 11.83 2.64 12.21
N GLU A 211 11.10 3.69 11.80
CA GLU A 211 10.95 4.94 12.55
C GLU A 211 10.43 4.70 13.99
N PHE A 212 9.51 3.75 14.17
CA PHE A 212 8.85 3.52 15.45
C PHE A 212 9.39 2.34 16.24
N LEU A 213 9.80 1.27 15.55
CA LEU A 213 10.26 0.04 16.17
C LEU A 213 11.79 -0.12 16.16
N GLY A 214 12.52 0.77 15.49
CA GLY A 214 13.95 0.63 15.24
C GLY A 214 14.26 -0.41 14.14
N PRO A 215 15.53 -0.48 13.69
CA PRO A 215 15.97 -1.54 12.79
C PRO A 215 15.84 -2.89 13.49
N GLU A 216 15.48 -3.93 12.74
CA GLU A 216 15.44 -5.29 13.27
C GLU A 216 16.84 -5.66 13.81
N PRO A 217 16.96 -6.19 15.04
CA PRO A 217 18.25 -6.65 15.54
C PRO A 217 18.77 -7.78 14.64
N PRO A 218 20.07 -7.81 14.31
CA PRO A 218 20.62 -8.84 13.45
C PRO A 218 20.32 -10.23 14.05
N PRO A 219 20.02 -11.23 13.22
CA PRO A 219 19.74 -12.57 13.70
C PRO A 219 20.92 -13.04 14.55
N VAL A 220 20.66 -13.33 15.83
CA VAL A 220 21.69 -13.82 16.75
C VAL A 220 22.20 -15.15 16.19
N PRO A 221 23.50 -15.27 15.84
CA PRO A 221 24.04 -16.54 15.38
C PRO A 221 23.93 -17.55 16.52
N GLY A 222 22.99 -18.50 16.43
CA GLY A 222 22.85 -19.58 17.41
C GLY A 222 21.44 -19.90 17.92
N ALA A 223 20.39 -19.15 17.54
CA ALA A 223 19.01 -19.46 17.97
C ALA A 223 18.31 -20.52 17.10
N SER A 224 19.05 -21.53 16.63
CA SER A 224 18.49 -22.72 15.97
C SER A 224 19.18 -23.96 16.51
N ALA A 225 18.83 -24.34 17.74
CA ALA A 225 18.92 -25.70 18.25
C ALA A 225 18.23 -25.78 19.62
N ARG A 226 16.95 -26.13 19.63
CA ARG A 226 16.33 -27.06 20.60
C ARG A 226 14.90 -27.39 20.19
#